data_AF-A0A925MQJ4-F1
#
_entry.id   AF-A0A925MQJ4-F1
#
_cell.length_a   1.000
_cell.length_b   1.000
_cell.length_c   1.000
_cell.angle_alpha   90.00
_cell.angle_beta   90.00
_cell.angle_gamma   90.00
#
_symmetry.space_group_name_H-M   'P 1'
#
loop_
_entity.id
_entity.type
_entity.pdbx_description
1 polymer ?
#
loop_
_entity_poly.entity_id
_entity_poly.type
_entity_poly.pdbx_seq_one_letter_code
_entity_poly.pdbx_strand_id
1 'polypeptide(L)'
;MPSTLFISDLHLDAARSDITAQFLNFLAVEARKSAALYILGDLFESWIGDDDPDADKQRVQVALRNLTASGIPCYVMHGNRDFLLGEAFLARTGCCLLTDPVTIDLHGRRVLLLHGDLLCTDDRAYQRLRRIVRNGLF
;
A
#
# COMPACT_ATOMS: atom_id res chain seq x y z
N MET A 1 1.69 14.92 20.16
CA MET A 1 2.03 14.89 18.72
C MET A 1 1.16 13.83 18.07
N PRO A 2 0.59 14.07 16.89
CA PRO A 2 -0.16 13.04 16.17
C PRO A 2 0.75 11.83 15.87
N SER A 3 0.19 10.62 15.90
CA SER A 3 0.91 9.37 15.66
C SER A 3 1.10 9.10 14.18
N THR A 4 2.19 8.44 13.80
CA THR A 4 2.35 7.86 12.45
C THR A 4 1.87 6.42 12.45
N LEU A 5 1.06 6.04 11.46
CA LEU A 5 0.48 4.69 11.35
C LEU A 5 1.18 3.88 10.26
N PHE A 6 1.35 2.58 10.51
CA PHE A 6 1.90 1.60 9.57
C PHE A 6 0.93 0.42 9.49
N ILE A 7 0.57 0.02 8.28
CA ILE A 7 -0.28 -1.15 7.99
C ILE A 7 0.30 -1.93 6.80
N SER A 8 -0.05 -3.19 6.64
CA SER A 8 0.29 -4.04 5.48
C SER A 8 -0.63 -5.26 5.44
N ASP A 9 -0.59 -6.02 4.35
CA ASP A 9 -1.22 -7.35 4.25
C ASP A 9 -2.73 -7.31 4.55
N LEU A 10 -3.41 -6.30 4.02
CA LEU A 10 -4.87 -6.19 4.14
C LEU A 10 -5.58 -7.16 3.19
N HIS A 11 -4.96 -7.47 2.04
CA HIS A 11 -5.52 -8.36 1.03
C HIS A 11 -6.97 -8.00 0.66
N LEU A 12 -7.22 -6.72 0.40
CA LEU A 12 -8.56 -6.24 0.06
C LEU A 12 -9.05 -6.90 -1.23
N ASP A 13 -10.23 -7.49 -1.16
CA ASP A 13 -10.84 -8.29 -2.21
C ASP A 13 -12.37 -8.19 -2.16
N ALA A 14 -13.02 -8.23 -3.32
CA ALA A 14 -14.48 -8.15 -3.43
C ALA A 14 -15.20 -9.31 -2.71
N ALA A 15 -14.57 -10.49 -2.62
CA ALA A 15 -15.11 -11.62 -1.85
C ALA A 15 -15.06 -11.39 -0.33
N ARG A 16 -14.29 -10.40 0.13
CA ARG A 16 -14.07 -10.05 1.55
C ARG A 16 -14.41 -8.59 1.84
N SER A 17 -15.61 -8.18 1.41
CA SER A 17 -16.14 -6.82 1.62
C SER A 17 -16.19 -6.39 3.10
N ASP A 18 -16.18 -7.34 4.05
CA ASP A 18 -16.07 -7.10 5.49
C ASP A 18 -14.73 -6.45 5.88
N ILE A 19 -13.63 -6.87 5.26
CA ILE A 19 -12.30 -6.30 5.49
C ILE A 19 -12.24 -4.91 4.87
N THR A 20 -12.78 -4.74 3.66
CA THR A 20 -12.90 -3.42 3.00
C THR A 20 -13.68 -2.45 3.88
N ALA A 21 -14.83 -2.85 4.44
CA ALA A 21 -15.61 -1.99 5.33
C ALA A 21 -14.82 -1.57 6.58
N GLN A 22 -14.06 -2.48 7.19
CA GLN A 22 -13.20 -2.17 8.34
C GLN A 22 -12.09 -1.19 7.97
N PHE A 23 -11.45 -1.38 6.81
CA PHE A 23 -10.41 -0.47 6.33
C PHE A 23 -10.96 0.93 6.05
N LEU A 24 -12.12 1.03 5.39
CA LEU A 24 -12.77 2.31 5.14
C LEU A 24 -13.12 3.04 6.44
N ASN A 25 -13.59 2.32 7.46
CA ASN A 25 -13.84 2.89 8.78
C ASN A 25 -12.56 3.34 9.47
N PHE A 26 -11.49 2.55 9.40
CA PHE A 26 -10.17 2.92 9.91
C PHE A 26 -9.66 4.23 9.29
N LEU A 27 -9.77 4.38 7.96
CA LEU A 27 -9.38 5.61 7.27
C LEU A 27 -10.21 6.82 7.73
N ALA A 28 -11.51 6.64 7.92
CA ALA A 28 -12.43 7.71 8.31
C ALA A 28 -12.24 8.17 9.76
N VAL A 29 -11.87 7.26 10.67
CA VAL A 29 -11.88 7.51 12.12
C VAL A 29 -10.48 7.69 12.70
N GLU A 30 -9.58 6.73 12.44
CA GLU A 30 -8.28 6.66 13.10
C GLU A 30 -7.21 7.36 12.27
N ALA A 31 -7.08 7.00 10.99
CA ALA A 31 -6.06 7.58 10.12
C ALA A 31 -6.22 9.09 9.95
N ARG A 32 -7.46 9.60 10.01
CA ARG A 32 -7.76 11.04 9.96
C ARG A 32 -7.17 11.87 11.10
N LYS A 33 -6.73 11.22 12.19
CA LYS A 33 -6.10 11.86 13.37
C LYS A 33 -4.59 11.66 13.40
N SER A 34 -4.03 10.94 12.43
CA SER A 34 -2.61 10.61 12.34
C SER A 34 -1.79 11.74 11.74
N ALA A 35 -0.47 11.66 11.88
CA ALA A 35 0.49 12.53 11.20
C ALA A 35 0.74 12.07 9.76
N ALA A 36 0.70 10.76 9.53
CA ALA A 36 0.91 10.10 8.26
C ALA A 36 0.43 8.65 8.32
N LEU A 37 0.10 8.08 7.16
CA LEU A 37 -0.21 6.66 6.98
C LEU A 37 0.80 6.02 6.02
N TYR A 38 1.41 4.91 6.41
CA TYR A 38 2.28 4.09 5.59
C TYR A 38 1.62 2.72 5.36
N ILE A 39 1.50 2.33 4.09
CA ILE A 39 0.95 1.05 3.65
C ILE A 39 2.11 0.23 3.06
N LEU A 40 2.59 -0.78 3.76
CA LEU A 40 3.83 -1.52 3.46
C LEU A 40 3.57 -2.79 2.61
N GLY A 41 2.84 -2.63 1.51
CA GLY A 41 2.54 -3.71 0.57
C GLY A 41 1.30 -4.55 0.91
N ASP A 42 0.85 -5.29 -0.10
CA ASP A 42 -0.29 -6.21 -0.04
C ASP A 42 -1.57 -5.54 0.49
N LEU A 43 -1.82 -4.32 0.02
CA LEU A 43 -3.08 -3.61 0.24
C LEU A 43 -4.24 -4.36 -0.42
N PHE A 44 -4.03 -4.88 -1.62
CA PHE A 44 -5.03 -5.64 -2.37
C PHE A 44 -4.60 -7.11 -2.51
N GLU A 45 -5.57 -8.03 -2.55
CA GLU A 45 -5.27 -9.46 -2.77
C GLU A 45 -4.68 -9.71 -4.16
N SER A 46 -5.03 -8.88 -5.14
CA SER A 46 -4.38 -8.80 -6.44
C SER A 46 -4.59 -7.43 -7.09
N TRP A 47 -3.56 -6.94 -7.78
CA TRP A 47 -3.66 -5.77 -8.64
C TRP A 47 -3.22 -6.12 -10.06
N ILE A 48 -4.16 -6.12 -11.00
CA ILE A 48 -3.91 -6.50 -12.40
C ILE A 48 -3.51 -5.30 -13.29
N GLY A 49 -3.67 -4.08 -12.79
CA GLY A 49 -3.44 -2.85 -13.52
C GLY A 49 -4.30 -1.71 -12.97
N ASP A 50 -3.90 -0.47 -13.24
CA ASP A 50 -4.62 0.70 -12.75
C ASP A 50 -5.95 0.95 -13.48
N ASP A 51 -6.23 0.23 -14.55
CA ASP A 51 -7.45 0.23 -15.34
C ASP A 51 -8.49 -0.81 -14.86
N ASP A 52 -8.22 -1.49 -13.74
CA ASP A 52 -9.14 -2.43 -13.12
C ASP A 52 -10.51 -1.78 -12.76
N PRO A 53 -11.64 -2.27 -13.31
CA PRO A 53 -12.96 -1.70 -13.10
C PRO A 53 -13.62 -2.11 -11.76
N ASP A 54 -12.94 -2.87 -10.89
CA ASP A 54 -13.49 -3.33 -9.61
C ASP A 54 -13.97 -2.15 -8.72
N ALA A 55 -15.27 -2.18 -8.39
CA ALA A 55 -15.93 -1.13 -7.62
C ALA A 55 -15.42 -1.02 -6.18
N ASP A 56 -15.01 -2.12 -5.53
CA ASP A 56 -14.47 -2.09 -4.18
C ASP A 56 -13.05 -1.49 -4.17
N LYS A 57 -12.22 -1.83 -5.17
CA LYS A 57 -10.93 -1.16 -5.37
C LYS A 57 -11.11 0.34 -5.62
N GLN A 58 -12.14 0.74 -6.36
CA GLN A 58 -12.47 2.17 -6.56
C GLN A 58 -12.91 2.85 -5.26
N ARG A 59 -13.75 2.20 -4.44
CA ARG A 59 -14.14 2.72 -3.12
C ARG A 59 -12.94 2.97 -2.21
N VAL A 60 -11.98 2.04 -2.20
CA VAL A 60 -10.72 2.19 -1.47
C VAL A 60 -9.93 3.38 -1.98
N GLN A 61 -9.79 3.54 -3.30
CA GLN A 61 -9.07 4.67 -3.89
C GLN A 61 -9.71 6.01 -3.53
N VAL A 62 -11.04 6.10 -3.54
CA VAL A 62 -11.79 7.30 -3.11
C VAL A 62 -11.55 7.61 -1.63
N ALA A 63 -11.56 6.59 -0.76
CA ALA A 63 -11.32 6.79 0.66
C ALA A 63 -9.89 7.26 0.97
N LEU A 64 -8.89 6.67 0.31
CA LEU A 64 -7.51 7.16 0.37
C LEU A 64 -7.41 8.59 -0.14
N ARG A 65 -8.09 8.92 -1.24
CA ARG A 65 -8.13 10.30 -1.76
C ARG A 65 -8.75 11.28 -0.77
N ASN A 66 -9.82 10.89 -0.08
CA ASN A 66 -10.44 11.74 0.93
C ASN A 66 -9.51 11.98 2.13
N LEU A 67 -8.69 10.98 2.49
CA LEU A 67 -7.70 11.11 3.54
C LEU A 67 -6.55 12.04 3.13
N THR A 68 -5.96 11.84 1.95
CA THR A 68 -4.88 12.71 1.44
C THR A 68 -5.35 14.14 1.20
N ALA A 69 -6.55 14.33 0.66
CA ALA A 69 -7.16 15.66 0.49
C ALA A 69 -7.47 16.36 1.82
N SER A 70 -7.57 15.63 2.93
CA SER A 70 -7.70 16.22 4.27
C SER A 70 -6.37 16.67 4.89
N GLY A 71 -5.26 16.52 4.16
CA GLY A 71 -3.91 16.93 4.58
C GLY A 71 -3.10 15.83 5.25
N ILE A 72 -3.59 14.58 5.29
CA ILE A 72 -2.85 13.46 5.86
C ILE A 72 -1.99 12.81 4.77
N PRO A 73 -0.65 12.93 4.80
CA PRO A 73 0.20 12.27 3.83
C PRO A 73 0.07 10.76 3.94
N CYS A 74 -0.14 10.12 2.79
CA CYS A 74 -0.25 8.67 2.67
C CYS A 74 0.84 8.14 1.75
N TYR A 75 1.53 7.10 2.20
CA TYR A 75 2.61 6.45 1.48
C TYR A 75 2.24 5.00 1.23
N VAL A 76 2.50 4.51 0.02
CA VAL A 76 2.28 3.11 -0.36
C VAL A 76 3.59 2.51 -0.83
N MET A 77 3.85 1.27 -0.43
CA MET A 77 4.93 0.43 -0.94
C MET A 77 4.30 -0.75 -1.66
N HIS A 78 4.92 -1.23 -2.74
CA HIS A 78 4.50 -2.45 -3.41
C HIS A 78 4.74 -3.68 -2.53
N GLY A 79 3.74 -4.55 -2.45
CA GLY A 79 3.90 -5.91 -1.97
C GLY A 79 4.20 -6.88 -3.11
N ASN A 80 3.90 -8.16 -2.90
CA ASN A 80 4.02 -9.19 -3.93
C ASN A 80 2.69 -9.52 -4.61
N ARG A 81 1.57 -8.97 -4.11
CA ARG A 81 0.23 -9.09 -4.73
C ARG A 81 -0.14 -7.90 -5.60
N ASP A 82 0.40 -6.73 -5.28
CA ASP A 82 0.00 -5.43 -5.83
C ASP A 82 1.16 -4.60 -6.38
N PHE A 83 2.22 -5.28 -6.85
CA PHE A 83 3.40 -4.66 -7.47
C PHE A 83 3.13 -3.90 -8.79
N LEU A 84 1.92 -4.01 -9.33
CA LEU A 84 1.48 -3.27 -10.53
C LEU A 84 0.79 -1.95 -10.20
N LEU A 85 0.66 -1.56 -8.93
CA LEU A 85 0.13 -0.24 -8.55
C LEU A 85 0.95 0.86 -9.21
N GLY A 86 0.32 1.61 -10.12
CA GLY A 86 1.01 2.55 -11.00
C GLY A 86 0.66 4.01 -10.75
N GLU A 87 1.10 4.86 -11.68
CA GLU A 87 0.92 6.31 -11.63
C GLU A 87 -0.55 6.74 -11.59
N ALA A 88 -1.46 5.99 -12.23
CA ALA A 88 -2.87 6.36 -12.23
C ALA A 88 -3.51 6.08 -10.86
N PHE A 89 -3.12 5.01 -10.17
CA PHE A 89 -3.49 4.79 -8.78
C PHE A 89 -2.96 5.92 -7.88
N LEU A 90 -1.69 6.29 -8.02
CA LEU A 90 -1.08 7.37 -7.22
C LEU A 90 -1.77 8.71 -7.48
N ALA A 91 -2.06 9.04 -8.73
CA ALA A 91 -2.78 10.27 -9.10
C ALA A 91 -4.20 10.32 -8.53
N ARG A 92 -4.95 9.20 -8.60
CA ARG A 92 -6.32 9.11 -8.08
C ARG A 92 -6.36 9.22 -6.56
N THR A 93 -5.43 8.56 -5.87
CA THR A 93 -5.41 8.50 -4.41
C THR A 93 -4.67 9.65 -3.74
N GLY A 94 -3.75 10.30 -4.45
CA GLY A 94 -2.80 11.25 -3.87
C GLY A 94 -1.74 10.61 -2.96
N CYS A 95 -1.62 9.28 -2.96
CA CYS A 95 -0.56 8.59 -2.21
C CYS A 95 0.78 8.76 -2.90
N CYS A 96 1.86 8.70 -2.13
CA CYS A 96 3.22 8.67 -2.65
C CYS A 96 3.77 7.24 -2.64
N LEU A 97 4.34 6.80 -3.77
CA LEU A 97 4.99 5.50 -3.85
C LEU A 97 6.36 5.53 -3.14
N LEU A 98 6.63 4.50 -2.34
CA LEU A 98 7.90 4.24 -1.68
C LEU A 98 8.64 3.11 -2.38
N THR A 99 9.97 3.26 -2.46
CA THR A 99 10.83 2.16 -2.89
C THR A 99 10.92 1.09 -1.82
N ASP A 100 11.04 -0.17 -2.23
CA ASP A 100 11.27 -1.31 -1.33
C ASP A 100 12.72 -1.81 -1.51
N PRO A 101 13.63 -1.59 -0.54
CA PRO A 101 13.43 -0.94 0.76
C PRO A 101 13.59 0.60 0.72
N VAL A 102 13.15 1.27 1.79
CA VAL A 102 13.39 2.71 2.01
C VAL A 102 13.72 3.00 3.46
N THR A 103 14.59 3.97 3.72
CA THR A 103 14.87 4.44 5.08
C THR A 103 14.25 5.82 5.29
N ILE A 104 13.49 5.98 6.37
CA ILE A 104 12.87 7.26 6.76
C ILE A 104 13.42 7.79 8.08
N ASP A 105 13.28 9.10 8.31
CA ASP A 105 13.36 9.66 9.66
C ASP A 105 11.95 9.67 10.27
N LEU A 106 11.80 8.97 11.38
CA LEU A 106 10.57 8.90 12.14
C LEU A 106 10.81 9.47 13.53
N HIS A 107 10.44 10.74 13.72
CA HIS A 107 10.60 11.45 14.99
C HIS A 107 12.06 11.46 15.50
N GLY A 108 13.02 11.72 14.61
CA GLY A 108 14.45 11.74 14.92
C GLY A 108 15.10 10.36 15.01
N ARG A 109 14.39 9.29 14.62
CA ARG A 109 14.93 7.94 14.53
C ARG A 109 14.94 7.46 13.09
N ARG A 110 16.09 6.92 12.67
CA ARG A 110 16.23 6.29 11.36
C ARG A 110 15.55 4.91 11.38
N VAL A 111 14.54 4.72 10.53
CA VAL A 111 13.74 3.49 10.44
C VAL A 111 13.78 2.93 9.02
N LEU A 112 14.16 1.67 8.87
CA LEU A 112 14.10 0.95 7.60
C LEU A 112 12.70 0.34 7.41
N LEU A 113 12.09 0.62 6.26
CA LEU A 113 10.82 0.06 5.83
C LEU A 113 11.05 -0.86 4.63
N LEU A 114 10.32 -1.97 4.64
CA LEU A 114 10.33 -3.00 3.63
C LEU A 114 9.01 -3.76 3.75
N HIS A 115 8.54 -4.29 2.63
CA HIS A 115 7.38 -5.19 2.66
C HIS A 115 7.74 -6.49 3.40
N GLY A 116 8.90 -7.06 3.10
CA GLY A 116 9.49 -8.17 3.86
C GLY A 116 9.83 -9.39 3.02
N ASP A 117 9.17 -9.55 1.87
CA ASP A 117 9.39 -10.62 0.90
C ASP A 117 10.86 -10.71 0.41
N LEU A 118 11.58 -9.58 0.41
CA LEU A 118 13.04 -9.50 0.17
C LEU A 118 13.88 -10.34 1.14
N LEU A 119 13.42 -10.51 2.37
CA LEU A 119 14.18 -11.20 3.43
C LEU A 119 14.02 -12.72 3.35
N CYS A 120 13.03 -13.21 2.61
CA CYS A 120 12.76 -14.64 2.38
C CYS A 120 13.73 -15.27 1.37
N THR A 121 15.04 -15.14 1.61
CA THR A 121 16.08 -15.51 0.65
C THR A 121 16.25 -17.02 0.43
N ASP A 122 15.73 -17.83 1.34
CA ASP A 122 15.70 -19.29 1.24
C ASP A 122 14.61 -19.80 0.29
N ASP A 123 13.56 -19.01 0.03
CA ASP A 123 12.58 -19.31 -1.01
C ASP A 123 13.15 -18.95 -2.40
N ARG A 124 14.04 -19.80 -2.89
CA ARG A 124 14.73 -19.58 -4.17
C ARG A 124 13.76 -19.51 -5.35
N ALA A 125 12.61 -20.18 -5.29
CA ALA A 125 11.61 -20.15 -6.35
C ALA A 125 10.92 -18.79 -6.41
N TYR A 126 10.41 -18.32 -5.28
CA TYR A 126 9.83 -16.99 -5.14
C TYR A 126 10.83 -15.89 -5.52
N GLN A 127 12.06 -15.93 -5.00
CA GLN A 127 13.09 -14.93 -5.30
C GLN A 127 13.46 -14.88 -6.79
N ARG A 128 13.29 -15.97 -7.56
CA ARG A 128 13.44 -15.95 -9.03
C ARG A 128 12.24 -15.28 -9.69
N LEU A 129 11.02 -15.66 -9.31
CA LEU A 129 9.80 -15.07 -9.85
C LEU A 129 9.77 -13.55 -9.62
N ARG A 130 10.06 -13.12 -8.40
CA ARG A 130 10.12 -11.69 -8.01
C ARG A 130 11.03 -10.89 -8.93
N ARG A 131 12.22 -11.42 -9.25
CA ARG A 131 13.18 -10.78 -10.17
C ARG A 131 12.63 -10.67 -11.59
N ILE A 132 11.82 -11.62 -12.05
CA ILE A 132 11.22 -11.57 -13.37
C ILE A 132 10.13 -10.50 -13.41
N VAL A 133 9.18 -10.54 -12.46
CA VAL A 133 8.03 -9.63 -12.46
C VAL A 133 8.40 -8.17 -12.18
N ARG A 134 9.48 -7.91 -11.42
CA ARG A 134 9.92 -6.53 -11.11
C ARG A 134 10.92 -5.93 -12.11
N ASN A 135 11.47 -6.71 -13.06
CA ASN A 135 12.43 -6.21 -14.05
C ASN A 135 11.83 -5.86 -15.42
N GLY A 136 10.49 -5.86 -15.55
CA GLY A 136 9.82 -5.46 -16.80
C GLY A 136 10.22 -6.31 -18.03
N LEU A 137 10.60 -7.58 -17.83
CA LEU A 137 10.96 -8.50 -18.92
C LEU A 137 9.73 -9.04 -19.69
N PHE A 138 8.61 -8.33 -19.63
CA PHE A 138 7.42 -8.47 -20.46
C PHE A 138 6.78 -7.11 -20.69
#